data_AF-A0A1E3X3P9-F1
#
_entry.id   AF-A0A1E3X3P9-F1
#
_cell.length_a   1.000
_cell.length_b   1.000
_cell.length_c   1.000
_cell.angle_alpha   90.00
_cell.angle_beta   90.00
_cell.angle_gamma   90.00
#
_symmetry.space_group_name_H-M   'P 1'
#
loop_
_entity.id
_entity.type
_entity.pdbx_description
1 polymer ?
#
loop_
_entity_poly.entity_id
_entity_poly.type
_entity_poly.pdbx_seq_one_letter_code
_entity_poly.pdbx_strand_id
1 'polypeptide(L)'
;MNIPHRLNKIEVGDIFRQYGDAYRKNHKLPLQSLKAMSAIEICRTSALGGHVDECDSCGHSRNSYNSCRNRHCPKCQSLAKERWLEARKKELLPVSYLHGVLTIPFELNPIALINQKEIYDVLFKSGTETLRELGFDPKHLGGEIGIIAILHTWGQNLMDHPHLHCIVPCGGLSEDGKKWLLPRKTTRKKKVFVHVNVVSDLFKKKFLYYFKGLYLTGKIKFVGKIANLGNRQEFEKFCGNLLKKKWITYIKKPFGGPEQVIEYLGRYTHRVAISNERIIKTRKRQSYISLQGLSRRQ
;
A
#
# COMPACT_ATOMS: atom_id res chain seq x y z
N MET A 1 8.99 -32.64 -26.69
CA MET A 1 8.01 -31.94 -25.82
C MET A 1 8.15 -30.45 -26.05
N ASN A 2 7.09 -29.80 -26.54
CA ASN A 2 7.09 -28.36 -26.83
C ASN A 2 7.29 -27.54 -25.56
N ILE A 3 8.47 -26.95 -25.40
CA ILE A 3 8.69 -25.86 -24.44
C ILE A 3 7.84 -24.71 -24.93
N PRO A 4 6.87 -24.18 -24.16
CA PRO A 4 6.12 -23.04 -24.61
C PRO A 4 7.09 -21.86 -24.73
N HIS A 5 7.39 -21.47 -25.98
CA HIS A 5 7.95 -20.17 -26.30
C HIS A 5 7.18 -19.14 -25.46
N ARG A 6 7.90 -18.36 -24.64
CA ARG A 6 7.31 -17.20 -23.97
C ARG A 6 6.62 -16.38 -25.07
N LEU A 7 5.29 -16.36 -25.09
CA LEU A 7 4.54 -15.32 -25.77
C LEU A 7 5.20 -14.00 -25.35
N ASN A 8 5.72 -13.23 -26.31
CA ASN A 8 6.44 -11.98 -26.11
C ASN A 8 5.60 -11.04 -25.22
N LYS A 9 5.80 -11.14 -23.91
CA LYS A 9 5.04 -10.40 -22.92
C LYS A 9 5.83 -9.13 -22.65
N ILE A 10 5.29 -8.02 -23.13
CA ILE A 10 5.87 -6.69 -22.93
C ILE A 10 6.00 -6.44 -21.43
N GLU A 11 7.22 -6.11 -20.97
CA GLU A 11 7.50 -5.76 -19.60
C GLU A 11 7.61 -4.24 -19.42
N VAL A 12 7.50 -3.75 -18.18
CA VAL A 12 7.74 -2.32 -17.87
C VAL A 12 9.14 -1.88 -18.31
N GLY A 13 10.13 -2.76 -18.18
CA GLY A 13 11.50 -2.50 -18.64
C GLY A 13 11.58 -2.24 -20.15
N ASP A 14 10.82 -2.98 -20.97
CA ASP A 14 10.77 -2.77 -22.43
C ASP A 14 10.18 -1.41 -22.77
N ILE A 15 9.14 -1.00 -22.04
CA ILE A 15 8.50 0.31 -22.23
C ILE A 15 9.46 1.44 -21.88
N PHE A 16 10.21 1.33 -20.79
CA PHE A 16 11.21 2.35 -20.45
C PHE A 16 12.36 2.40 -21.44
N ARG A 17 12.86 1.26 -21.92
CA ARG A 17 13.88 1.24 -22.98
C ARG A 17 13.37 1.87 -24.29
N GLN A 18 12.10 1.65 -24.63
CA GLN A 18 11.54 2.13 -25.89
C GLN A 18 11.10 3.59 -25.85
N TYR A 19 10.49 4.05 -24.74
CA TYR A 19 9.84 5.36 -24.66
C TYR A 19 10.41 6.27 -23.55
N GLY A 20 11.30 5.76 -22.71
CA GLY A 20 11.82 6.46 -21.54
C GLY A 20 12.56 7.74 -21.86
N ASP A 21 13.41 7.74 -22.90
CA ASP A 21 14.17 8.93 -23.31
C ASP A 21 13.27 10.07 -23.76
N ALA A 22 12.31 9.78 -24.65
CA ALA A 22 11.34 10.78 -25.08
C ALA A 22 10.51 11.30 -23.90
N TYR A 23 10.11 10.42 -22.99
CA TYR A 23 9.36 10.81 -21.79
C TYR A 23 10.17 11.74 -20.86
N ARG A 24 11.45 11.42 -20.61
CA ARG A 24 12.38 12.22 -19.79
C ARG A 24 12.67 13.59 -20.40
N LYS A 25 12.76 13.69 -21.75
CA LYS A 25 12.95 14.98 -22.45
C LYS A 25 11.73 15.89 -22.34
N ASN A 26 10.52 15.31 -22.36
CA ASN A 26 9.27 16.06 -22.40
C ASN A 26 8.65 16.34 -21.01
N HIS A 27 9.19 15.75 -19.93
CA HIS A 27 8.62 15.89 -18.57
C HIS A 27 9.72 16.11 -17.53
N LYS A 28 9.50 17.09 -16.64
CA LYS A 28 10.34 17.26 -15.44
C LYS A 28 9.94 16.22 -14.40
N LEU A 29 10.85 15.29 -14.10
CA LEU A 29 10.62 14.22 -13.14
C LEU A 29 11.46 14.41 -11.87
N PRO A 30 10.93 14.12 -10.67
CA PRO A 30 11.73 14.05 -9.46
C PRO A 30 12.85 13.01 -9.58
N LEU A 31 13.98 13.26 -8.91
CA LEU A 31 15.15 12.38 -8.93
C LEU A 31 14.83 10.93 -8.57
N GLN A 32 13.95 10.70 -7.60
CA GLN A 32 13.51 9.36 -7.19
C GLN A 32 12.81 8.59 -8.32
N SER A 33 12.01 9.28 -9.15
CA SER A 33 11.34 8.69 -10.31
C SER A 33 12.36 8.34 -11.38
N LEU A 34 13.34 9.21 -11.64
CA LEU A 34 14.43 8.93 -12.58
C LEU A 34 15.24 7.71 -12.14
N LYS A 35 15.64 7.64 -10.87
CA LYS A 35 16.36 6.48 -10.30
C LYS A 35 15.58 5.18 -10.45
N ALA A 36 14.27 5.20 -10.19
CA ALA A 36 13.42 4.03 -10.36
C ALA A 36 13.31 3.60 -11.83
N MET A 37 13.11 4.57 -12.75
CA MET A 37 13.06 4.32 -14.19
C MET A 37 14.35 3.67 -14.69
N SER A 38 15.51 4.28 -14.41
CA SER A 38 16.81 3.75 -14.84
C SER A 38 17.09 2.36 -14.27
N ALA A 39 16.78 2.11 -12.99
CA ALA A 39 16.95 0.80 -12.39
C ALA A 39 16.09 -0.28 -13.08
N ILE A 40 14.83 0.04 -13.40
CA ILE A 40 13.93 -0.88 -14.10
C ILE A 40 14.37 -1.12 -15.55
N GLU A 41 14.88 -0.09 -16.21
CA GLU A 41 15.36 -0.12 -17.60
C GLU A 41 16.53 -1.09 -17.79
N ILE A 42 17.48 -1.13 -16.86
CA ILE A 42 18.66 -2.03 -16.93
C ILE A 42 18.46 -3.37 -16.23
N CYS A 43 17.34 -3.56 -15.52
CA CYS A 43 17.09 -4.75 -14.71
C CYS A 43 17.02 -6.02 -15.57
N ARG A 44 17.75 -7.07 -15.17
CA ARG A 44 17.84 -8.36 -15.89
C ARG A 44 18.36 -8.19 -17.33
N THR A 45 19.36 -7.34 -17.51
CA THR A 45 20.10 -7.18 -18.76
C THR A 45 21.61 -7.36 -18.49
N SER A 46 22.39 -7.51 -19.55
CA SER A 46 23.85 -7.60 -19.47
C SER A 46 24.52 -6.41 -18.79
N ALA A 47 23.86 -5.23 -18.75
CA ALA A 47 24.37 -4.03 -18.08
C ALA A 47 24.57 -4.21 -16.56
N LEU A 48 23.93 -5.21 -15.94
CA LEU A 48 24.12 -5.55 -14.52
C LEU A 48 25.02 -6.79 -14.31
N GLY A 49 25.62 -7.32 -15.38
CA GLY A 49 26.28 -8.62 -15.37
C GLY A 49 25.29 -9.78 -15.18
N GLY A 50 25.82 -10.98 -15.04
CA GLY A 50 25.02 -12.19 -14.85
C GLY A 50 25.86 -13.45 -14.69
N HIS A 51 25.16 -14.57 -14.74
CA HIS A 51 25.72 -15.91 -14.66
C HIS A 51 25.27 -16.72 -15.86
N VAL A 52 26.02 -17.77 -16.19
CA VAL A 52 25.61 -18.79 -17.15
C VAL A 52 25.29 -20.04 -16.33
N ASP A 53 24.03 -20.45 -16.37
CA ASP A 53 23.60 -21.71 -15.78
C ASP A 53 23.69 -22.78 -16.86
N GLU A 54 24.46 -23.84 -16.64
CA GLU A 54 24.63 -24.95 -17.58
C GLU A 54 24.11 -26.26 -16.97
N CYS A 55 23.34 -27.02 -17.74
CA CYS A 55 22.87 -28.33 -17.34
C CYS A 55 23.98 -29.36 -17.50
N ASP A 56 24.38 -29.98 -16.39
CA ASP A 56 25.36 -31.07 -16.32
C ASP A 56 24.99 -32.33 -17.14
N SER A 57 23.71 -32.49 -17.47
CA SER A 57 23.18 -33.68 -18.13
C SER A 57 23.02 -33.53 -19.65
N CYS A 58 22.73 -32.32 -20.15
CA CYS A 58 22.47 -32.09 -21.59
C CYS A 58 23.25 -30.92 -22.21
N GLY A 59 24.11 -30.24 -21.44
CA GLY A 59 24.91 -29.10 -21.90
C GLY A 59 24.10 -27.85 -22.25
N HIS A 60 22.78 -27.85 -21.98
CA HIS A 60 21.96 -26.66 -22.22
C HIS A 60 22.41 -25.52 -21.30
N SER A 61 22.81 -24.40 -21.88
CA SER A 61 23.23 -23.20 -21.17
C SER A 61 22.19 -22.08 -21.26
N ARG A 62 22.08 -21.32 -20.17
CA ARG A 62 21.16 -20.19 -20.06
C ARG A 62 21.82 -19.02 -19.37
N ASN A 63 21.72 -17.84 -19.99
CA ASN A 63 22.12 -16.59 -19.36
C ASN A 63 21.09 -16.14 -18.31
N SER A 64 21.60 -15.85 -17.12
CA SER A 64 20.85 -15.36 -15.96
C SER A 64 21.40 -14.02 -15.50
N TYR A 65 20.80 -12.93 -15.99
CA TYR A 65 21.22 -11.57 -15.64
C TYR A 65 20.79 -11.13 -14.23
N ASN A 66 21.62 -10.29 -13.61
CA ASN A 66 21.39 -9.76 -12.27
C ASN A 66 20.19 -8.81 -12.17
N SER A 67 19.63 -8.72 -10.96
CA SER A 67 18.47 -7.86 -10.67
C SER A 67 18.90 -6.48 -10.19
N CYS A 68 18.14 -5.43 -10.52
CA CYS A 68 18.43 -4.07 -10.05
C CYS A 68 18.13 -3.86 -8.56
N ARG A 69 17.44 -4.81 -7.90
CA ARG A 69 17.01 -4.78 -6.50
C ARG A 69 16.15 -3.58 -6.08
N ASN A 70 15.78 -2.70 -6.99
CA ASN A 70 14.92 -1.56 -6.69
C ASN A 70 13.52 -2.03 -6.26
N ARG A 71 12.97 -1.44 -5.18
CA ARG A 71 11.67 -1.79 -4.61
C ARG A 71 10.48 -1.59 -5.55
N HIS A 72 10.63 -0.71 -6.54
CA HIS A 72 9.61 -0.41 -7.54
C HIS A 72 9.70 -1.29 -8.79
N CYS A 73 10.70 -2.18 -8.88
CA CYS A 73 10.86 -3.05 -10.04
C CYS A 73 9.93 -4.27 -9.99
N PRO A 74 9.12 -4.51 -11.04
CA PRO A 74 8.16 -5.62 -11.07
C PRO A 74 8.81 -7.01 -11.04
N LYS A 75 10.13 -7.12 -11.24
CA LYS A 75 10.86 -8.40 -11.34
C LYS A 75 11.68 -8.74 -10.09
N CYS A 76 11.86 -7.80 -9.15
CA CYS A 76 12.88 -7.93 -8.09
C CYS A 76 12.31 -8.32 -6.72
N GLN A 77 11.02 -8.11 -6.48
CA GLN A 77 10.46 -8.14 -5.13
C GLN A 77 10.00 -9.51 -4.64
N SER A 78 10.03 -10.55 -5.49
CA SER A 78 9.49 -11.87 -5.16
C SER A 78 10.14 -12.50 -3.93
N LEU A 79 11.48 -12.58 -3.88
CA LEU A 79 12.17 -13.21 -2.75
C LEU A 79 12.00 -12.40 -1.45
N ALA A 80 12.09 -11.07 -1.53
CA ALA A 80 11.86 -10.19 -0.38
C ALA A 80 10.44 -10.38 0.19
N LYS A 81 9.45 -10.46 -0.70
CA LYS A 81 8.05 -10.74 -0.37
C LYS A 81 7.90 -12.09 0.34
N GLU A 82 8.45 -13.17 -0.20
CA GLU A 82 8.34 -14.50 0.41
C GLU A 82 9.02 -14.54 1.79
N ARG A 83 10.23 -13.97 1.92
CA ARG A 83 10.91 -13.87 3.23
C ARG A 83 10.09 -13.08 4.25
N TRP A 84 9.49 -11.97 3.82
CA TRP A 84 8.63 -11.17 4.69
C TRP A 84 7.36 -11.93 5.08
N LEU A 85 6.74 -12.65 4.15
CA LEU A 85 5.57 -13.49 4.40
C LEU A 85 5.87 -14.58 5.43
N GLU A 86 6.96 -15.31 5.26
CA GLU A 86 7.38 -16.37 6.18
C GLU A 86 7.68 -15.82 7.59
N ALA A 87 8.28 -14.63 7.68
CA ALA A 87 8.48 -13.98 8.98
C ALA A 87 7.15 -13.61 9.66
N ARG A 88 6.19 -13.02 8.92
CA ARG A 88 4.89 -12.63 9.48
C ARG A 88 4.00 -13.82 9.83
N LYS A 89 4.09 -14.93 9.09
CA LYS A 89 3.35 -16.16 9.41
C LYS A 89 3.73 -16.72 10.78
N LYS A 90 5.00 -16.61 11.18
CA LYS A 90 5.50 -17.05 12.50
C LYS A 90 4.95 -16.23 13.67
N GLU A 91 4.47 -15.02 13.41
CA GLU A 91 3.89 -14.12 14.41
C GLU A 91 2.37 -14.28 14.52
N LEU A 92 1.77 -15.16 13.72
CA LEU A 92 0.32 -15.37 13.74
C LEU A 92 -0.10 -16.14 14.99
N LEU A 93 -1.13 -15.61 15.63
CA LEU A 93 -1.85 -16.27 16.70
C LEU A 93 -2.94 -17.16 16.08
N PRO A 94 -3.28 -18.30 16.71
CA PRO A 94 -4.33 -19.21 16.23
C PRO A 94 -5.74 -18.65 16.52
N VAL A 95 -6.00 -17.42 16.07
CA VAL A 95 -7.23 -16.65 16.30
C VAL A 95 -7.80 -16.15 14.98
N SER A 96 -9.07 -15.75 14.98
CA SER A 96 -9.63 -15.03 13.83
C SER A 96 -8.99 -13.64 13.74
N TYR A 97 -8.92 -13.08 12.53
CA TYR A 97 -8.44 -11.73 12.29
C TYR A 97 -9.55 -10.84 11.70
N LEU A 98 -9.33 -9.53 11.72
CA LEU A 98 -10.10 -8.51 11.04
C LEU A 98 -9.20 -7.82 10.02
N HIS A 99 -9.75 -7.53 8.86
CA HIS A 99 -9.13 -6.67 7.86
C HIS A 99 -9.82 -5.30 7.88
N GLY A 100 -9.09 -4.31 8.37
CA GLY A 100 -9.42 -2.90 8.31
C GLY A 100 -8.81 -2.22 7.09
N VAL A 101 -9.57 -1.35 6.42
CA VAL A 101 -9.04 -0.40 5.44
C VAL A 101 -9.38 1.01 5.90
N LEU A 102 -8.36 1.82 6.17
CA LEU A 102 -8.50 3.20 6.63
C LEU A 102 -8.02 4.14 5.52
N THR A 103 -8.94 4.89 4.92
CA THR A 103 -8.68 5.71 3.73
C THR A 103 -8.89 7.18 4.05
N ILE A 104 -7.99 8.05 3.57
CA ILE A 104 -8.17 9.50 3.66
C ILE A 104 -9.01 10.02 2.47
N PRO A 105 -9.82 11.07 2.65
CA PRO A 105 -10.57 11.70 1.56
C PRO A 105 -9.70 12.20 0.41
N PHE A 106 -10.25 12.17 -0.81
CA PHE A 106 -9.54 12.58 -2.03
C PHE A 106 -8.99 14.02 -1.96
N GLU A 107 -9.65 14.89 -1.20
CA GLU A 107 -9.24 16.29 -1.00
C GLU A 107 -7.86 16.40 -0.35
N LEU A 108 -7.44 15.39 0.41
CA LEU A 108 -6.11 15.33 1.02
C LEU A 108 -5.04 14.79 0.06
N ASN A 109 -5.40 14.23 -1.11
CA ASN A 109 -4.44 13.63 -2.03
C ASN A 109 -3.35 14.62 -2.51
N PRO A 110 -3.67 15.86 -2.93
CA PRO A 110 -2.62 16.80 -3.34
C PRO A 110 -1.66 17.15 -2.19
N ILE A 111 -2.18 17.24 -0.96
CA ILE A 111 -1.39 17.52 0.24
C ILE A 111 -0.49 16.31 0.55
N ALA A 112 -1.03 15.10 0.48
CA ALA A 112 -0.29 13.84 0.68
C ALA A 112 0.82 13.65 -0.36
N LEU A 113 0.55 13.98 -1.63
CA LEU A 113 1.53 13.86 -2.71
C LEU A 113 2.75 14.76 -2.50
N ILE A 114 2.54 15.97 -1.99
CA ILE A 114 3.61 16.95 -1.71
C ILE A 114 4.32 16.65 -0.37
N ASN A 115 3.58 16.18 0.63
CA ASN A 115 4.03 16.01 2.02
C ASN A 115 3.95 14.54 2.45
N GLN A 116 4.52 13.64 1.64
CA GLN A 116 4.33 12.20 1.79
C GLN A 116 4.72 11.70 3.18
N LYS A 117 5.90 12.10 3.68
CA LYS A 117 6.38 11.64 4.98
C LYS A 117 5.40 12.04 6.09
N GLU A 118 5.08 13.32 6.17
CA GLU A 118 4.29 13.90 7.25
C GLU A 118 2.85 13.37 7.24
N ILE A 119 2.22 13.30 6.06
CA ILE A 119 0.84 12.83 5.92
C ILE A 119 0.73 11.32 6.15
N TYR A 120 1.71 10.53 5.69
CA TYR A 120 1.70 9.09 5.93
C TYR A 120 2.02 8.77 7.40
N ASP A 121 2.90 9.52 8.06
CA ASP A 121 3.12 9.41 9.51
C ASP A 121 1.82 9.68 10.28
N VAL A 122 1.08 10.74 9.93
CA VAL A 122 -0.24 11.04 10.52
C VAL A 122 -1.25 9.93 10.23
N LEU A 123 -1.29 9.41 9.00
CA LEU A 123 -2.18 8.31 8.63
C LEU A 123 -1.91 7.06 9.48
N PHE A 124 -0.65 6.65 9.61
CA PHE A 124 -0.26 5.53 10.47
C PHE A 124 -0.65 5.79 11.92
N LYS A 125 -0.25 6.94 12.48
CA LYS A 125 -0.49 7.27 13.88
C LYS A 125 -1.99 7.31 14.22
N SER A 126 -2.76 8.06 13.45
CA SER A 126 -4.20 8.17 13.67
C SER A 126 -4.91 6.82 13.49
N GLY A 127 -4.53 6.03 12.48
CA GLY A 127 -5.13 4.73 12.24
C GLY A 127 -4.85 3.71 13.33
N THR A 128 -3.60 3.57 13.78
CA THR A 128 -3.22 2.60 14.82
C THR A 128 -3.74 3.01 16.19
N GLU A 129 -3.66 4.29 16.55
CA GLU A 129 -4.22 4.77 17.82
C GLU A 129 -5.74 4.59 17.89
N THR A 130 -6.48 4.88 16.82
CA THR A 130 -7.92 4.63 16.78
C THR A 130 -8.25 3.17 17.07
N LEU A 131 -7.54 2.24 16.42
CA LEU A 131 -7.79 0.81 16.62
C LEU A 131 -7.42 0.38 18.04
N ARG A 132 -6.26 0.81 18.56
CA ARG A 132 -5.81 0.47 19.92
C ARG A 132 -6.77 1.01 20.98
N GLU A 133 -7.15 2.28 20.89
CA GLU A 133 -8.07 2.91 21.85
C GLU A 133 -9.42 2.18 21.89
N LEU A 134 -9.97 1.82 20.72
CA LEU A 134 -11.22 1.05 20.65
C LEU A 134 -11.06 -0.41 21.06
N GLY A 135 -9.85 -0.98 20.96
CA GLY A 135 -9.53 -2.31 21.50
C GLY A 135 -9.50 -2.31 23.03
N PHE A 136 -8.88 -1.29 23.62
CA PHE A 136 -8.80 -1.12 25.07
C PHE A 136 -10.12 -0.74 25.71
N ASP A 137 -11.07 -0.12 24.99
CA ASP A 137 -12.37 0.24 25.55
C ASP A 137 -13.15 -1.02 26.01
N PRO A 138 -13.47 -1.16 27.32
CA PRO A 138 -14.25 -2.28 27.86
C PRO A 138 -15.65 -2.41 27.27
N LYS A 139 -16.22 -1.36 26.66
CA LYS A 139 -17.49 -1.42 25.92
C LYS A 139 -17.38 -2.22 24.62
N HIS A 140 -16.16 -2.43 24.14
CA HIS A 140 -15.84 -3.17 22.92
C HIS A 140 -15.16 -4.50 23.25
N LEU A 141 -13.85 -4.46 23.54
CA LEU A 141 -13.02 -5.63 23.81
C LEU A 141 -12.42 -5.57 25.23
N GLY A 142 -11.86 -4.42 25.63
CA GLY A 142 -11.26 -4.24 26.95
C GLY A 142 -9.82 -4.72 27.05
N GLY A 143 -9.10 -4.85 25.93
CA GLY A 143 -7.75 -5.41 25.92
C GLY A 143 -6.84 -4.85 24.84
N GLU A 144 -5.53 -5.05 25.03
CA GLU A 144 -4.50 -4.64 24.10
C GLU A 144 -4.52 -5.51 22.84
N ILE A 145 -4.77 -4.89 21.69
CA ILE A 145 -4.76 -5.56 20.39
C ILE A 145 -3.39 -5.45 19.71
N GLY A 146 -3.04 -6.50 18.94
CA GLY A 146 -1.97 -6.42 17.94
C GLY A 146 -2.46 -5.79 16.64
N ILE A 147 -1.58 -5.09 15.91
CA ILE A 147 -1.92 -4.49 14.60
C ILE A 147 -0.74 -4.65 13.64
N ILE A 148 -1.00 -5.21 12.46
CA ILE A 148 -0.10 -5.08 11.30
C ILE A 148 -0.74 -4.08 10.34
N ALA A 149 -0.09 -2.93 10.12
CA ALA A 149 -0.57 -1.88 9.23
C ALA A 149 0.36 -1.71 8.01
N ILE A 150 -0.21 -1.64 6.81
CA ILE A 150 0.53 -1.48 5.55
C ILE A 150 -0.07 -0.34 4.75
N LEU A 151 0.79 0.57 4.28
CA LEU A 151 0.41 1.70 3.44
C LEU A 151 0.30 1.29 1.97
N HIS A 152 -0.79 1.71 1.34
CA HIS A 152 -0.85 1.89 -0.12
C HIS A 152 -1.16 3.32 -0.47
N THR A 153 -0.64 3.76 -1.60
CA THR A 153 -0.80 5.13 -2.07
C THR A 153 -1.58 5.23 -3.37
N TRP A 154 -2.03 4.11 -3.96
CA TRP A 154 -2.80 4.11 -5.21
C TRP A 154 -4.00 3.15 -5.19
N GLY A 155 -5.03 3.51 -5.95
CA GLY A 155 -6.20 2.67 -6.20
C GLY A 155 -6.00 1.70 -7.36
N GLN A 156 -7.00 0.85 -7.64
CA GLN A 156 -6.95 -0.09 -8.77
C GLN A 156 -6.77 0.63 -10.12
N ASN A 157 -7.32 1.84 -10.23
CA ASN A 157 -7.21 2.75 -11.37
C ASN A 157 -5.86 3.50 -11.45
N LEU A 158 -4.91 3.21 -10.54
CA LEU A 158 -3.59 3.84 -10.42
C LEU A 158 -3.61 5.32 -10.04
N MET A 159 -4.75 5.84 -9.60
CA MET A 159 -4.84 7.20 -9.06
C MET A 159 -4.42 7.23 -7.60
N ASP A 160 -3.94 8.38 -7.13
CA ASP A 160 -3.62 8.61 -5.73
C ASP A 160 -4.80 8.22 -4.83
N HIS A 161 -4.52 7.34 -3.90
CA HIS A 161 -5.50 6.83 -2.96
C HIS A 161 -4.79 6.34 -1.70
N PRO A 162 -4.27 7.23 -0.83
CA PRO A 162 -3.58 6.79 0.38
C PRO A 162 -4.54 6.09 1.35
N HIS A 163 -4.21 4.86 1.69
CA HIS A 163 -4.96 4.06 2.65
C HIS A 163 -4.07 3.05 3.38
N LEU A 164 -4.48 2.69 4.58
CA LEU A 164 -3.87 1.59 5.34
C LEU A 164 -4.69 0.32 5.18
N HIS A 165 -4.00 -0.80 4.98
CA HIS A 165 -4.53 -2.12 5.26
C HIS A 165 -4.06 -2.53 6.66
N CYS A 166 -5.00 -2.69 7.58
CA CYS A 166 -4.75 -3.09 8.95
C CYS A 166 -5.25 -4.52 9.16
N ILE A 167 -4.40 -5.40 9.68
CA ILE A 167 -4.76 -6.74 10.13
C ILE A 167 -4.69 -6.77 11.65
N VAL A 168 -5.80 -7.14 12.26
CA VAL A 168 -6.01 -7.04 13.71
C VAL A 168 -6.55 -8.37 14.22
N PRO A 169 -5.96 -9.01 15.23
CA PRO A 169 -6.54 -10.18 15.87
C PRO A 169 -7.93 -9.88 16.43
N CYS A 170 -8.85 -10.85 16.35
CA CYS A 170 -10.18 -10.80 16.97
C CYS A 170 -10.08 -11.09 18.48
N GLY A 171 -9.29 -10.30 19.19
CA GLY A 171 -9.02 -10.45 20.61
C GLY A 171 -7.80 -9.63 21.00
N GLY A 172 -7.52 -9.58 22.30
CA GLY A 172 -6.42 -8.79 22.84
C GLY A 172 -6.01 -9.28 24.22
N LEU A 173 -4.85 -8.84 24.69
CA LEU A 173 -4.38 -9.16 26.03
C LEU A 173 -5.09 -8.29 27.07
N SER A 174 -5.39 -8.84 28.25
CA SER A 174 -5.78 -8.03 29.40
C SER A 174 -4.68 -7.03 29.75
N GLU A 175 -5.03 -5.98 30.50
CA GLU A 175 -4.09 -4.93 30.92
C GLU A 175 -2.86 -5.49 31.67
N ASP A 176 -3.05 -6.57 32.45
CA ASP A 176 -1.96 -7.28 33.14
C ASP A 176 -1.18 -8.26 32.25
N GLY A 177 -1.56 -8.41 30.97
CA GLY A 177 -0.96 -9.32 30.01
C GLY A 177 -1.24 -10.82 30.23
N LYS A 178 -2.05 -11.19 31.24
CA LYS A 178 -2.19 -12.59 31.68
C LYS A 178 -3.29 -13.36 30.98
N LYS A 179 -4.28 -12.68 30.38
CA LYS A 179 -5.47 -13.30 29.79
C LYS A 179 -5.68 -12.82 28.37
N TRP A 180 -6.09 -13.75 27.51
CA TRP A 180 -6.61 -13.40 26.20
C TRP A 180 -8.11 -13.08 26.31
N LEU A 181 -8.47 -11.86 25.95
CA LEU A 181 -9.83 -11.35 25.94
C LEU A 181 -10.44 -11.49 24.54
N LEU A 182 -11.72 -11.88 24.50
CA LEU A 182 -12.50 -11.98 23.28
C LEU A 182 -13.53 -10.84 23.20
N PRO A 183 -13.93 -10.41 21.99
CA PRO A 183 -14.92 -9.35 21.83
C PRO A 183 -16.24 -9.67 22.54
N ARG A 184 -16.79 -8.73 23.32
CA ARG A 184 -18.03 -8.95 24.09
C ARG A 184 -19.27 -9.19 23.21
N LYS A 185 -19.33 -8.55 22.04
CA LYS A 185 -20.45 -8.69 21.09
C LYS A 185 -20.11 -9.66 19.96
N THR A 186 -19.84 -10.92 20.28
CA THR A 186 -19.70 -11.97 19.26
C THR A 186 -21.05 -12.66 19.02
N THR A 187 -21.78 -12.23 17.98
CA THR A 187 -22.81 -13.12 17.42
C THR A 187 -22.13 -14.08 16.45
N ARG A 188 -22.68 -15.29 16.24
CA ARG A 188 -22.21 -16.28 15.25
C ARG A 188 -21.94 -15.68 13.85
N LYS A 189 -22.56 -14.54 13.53
CA LYS A 189 -22.44 -13.81 12.25
C LYS A 189 -21.50 -12.60 12.26
N LYS A 190 -21.10 -12.03 13.41
CA LYS A 190 -20.21 -10.85 13.49
C LYS A 190 -19.16 -11.01 14.60
N LYS A 191 -17.93 -11.37 14.22
CA LYS A 191 -16.74 -11.45 15.10
C LYS A 191 -15.92 -10.15 15.11
N VAL A 192 -16.58 -8.99 15.01
CA VAL A 192 -15.91 -7.68 15.00
C VAL A 192 -16.11 -7.02 16.36
N PHE A 193 -15.05 -6.53 17.00
CA PHE A 193 -15.16 -5.88 18.30
C PHE A 193 -15.72 -4.45 18.24
N VAL A 194 -15.67 -3.82 17.07
CA VAL A 194 -16.10 -2.45 16.88
C VAL A 194 -16.77 -2.21 15.53
N HIS A 195 -17.80 -1.36 15.51
CA HIS A 195 -18.52 -1.01 14.29
C HIS A 195 -17.72 -0.05 13.41
N VAL A 196 -17.77 -0.22 12.10
CA VAL A 196 -16.98 0.56 11.12
C VAL A 196 -17.18 2.08 11.23
N ASN A 197 -18.41 2.53 11.53
CA ASN A 197 -18.69 3.97 11.70
C ASN A 197 -17.97 4.56 12.93
N VAL A 198 -17.86 3.79 14.03
CA VAL A 198 -17.15 4.24 15.25
C VAL A 198 -15.67 4.41 14.95
N VAL A 199 -15.09 3.45 14.23
CA VAL A 199 -13.70 3.55 13.76
C VAL A 199 -13.52 4.72 12.82
N SER A 200 -14.41 4.90 11.84
CA SER A 200 -14.34 6.01 10.88
C SER A 200 -14.35 7.38 11.56
N ASP A 201 -15.27 7.59 12.50
CA ASP A 201 -15.41 8.88 13.16
C ASP A 201 -14.24 9.20 14.10
N LEU A 202 -13.73 8.21 14.85
CA LEU A 202 -12.56 8.43 15.71
C LEU A 202 -11.29 8.63 14.87
N PHE A 203 -11.09 7.83 13.82
CA PHE A 203 -9.97 7.96 12.88
C PHE A 203 -9.93 9.34 12.24
N LYS A 204 -11.06 9.81 11.70
CA LYS A 204 -11.21 11.16 11.14
C LYS A 204 -10.81 12.25 12.14
N LYS A 205 -11.31 12.16 13.38
CA LYS A 205 -11.01 13.14 14.44
C LYS A 205 -9.52 13.16 14.79
N LYS A 206 -8.91 11.98 15.00
CA LYS A 206 -7.47 11.86 15.30
C LYS A 206 -6.60 12.34 14.15
N PHE A 207 -6.93 11.96 12.91
CA PHE A 207 -6.21 12.43 11.73
C PHE A 207 -6.22 13.95 11.66
N LEU A 208 -7.41 14.57 11.76
CA LEU A 208 -7.53 16.03 11.69
C LEU A 208 -6.83 16.73 12.86
N TYR A 209 -6.80 16.13 14.05
CA TYR A 209 -6.03 16.64 15.19
C TYR A 209 -4.53 16.72 14.87
N TYR A 210 -3.92 15.63 14.44
CA TYR A 210 -2.49 15.62 14.10
C TYR A 210 -2.18 16.46 12.86
N PHE A 211 -3.06 16.46 11.86
CA PHE A 211 -2.91 17.28 10.66
C PHE A 211 -2.91 18.78 10.99
N LYS A 212 -3.81 19.23 11.87
CA LYS A 212 -3.80 20.61 12.40
C LYS A 212 -2.51 20.91 13.17
N GLY A 213 -1.99 19.96 13.96
CA GLY A 213 -0.70 20.11 14.64
C GLY A 213 0.46 20.32 13.67
N LEU A 214 0.50 19.61 12.54
CA LEU A 214 1.51 19.82 11.50
C LEU A 214 1.40 21.18 10.82
N TYR A 215 0.18 21.67 10.60
CA TYR A 215 -0.07 23.01 10.09
C TYR A 215 0.49 24.08 11.04
N LEU A 216 0.13 24.01 12.33
CA LEU A 216 0.55 24.98 13.34
C LEU A 216 2.07 25.01 13.54
N THR A 217 2.75 23.89 13.31
CA THR A 217 4.21 23.78 13.42
C THR A 217 4.95 24.05 12.10
N GLY A 218 4.25 24.47 11.04
CA GLY A 218 4.85 24.79 9.74
C GLY A 218 5.47 23.59 9.01
N LYS A 219 5.07 22.35 9.37
CA LYS A 219 5.64 21.11 8.81
C LYS A 219 4.98 20.68 7.49
N ILE A 220 3.85 21.28 7.12
CA ILE A 220 3.18 21.02 5.83
C ILE A 220 3.51 22.13 4.83
N LYS A 221 3.95 21.73 3.65
CA LYS A 221 4.14 22.60 2.50
C LYS A 221 2.85 22.73 1.70
N PHE A 222 2.42 23.96 1.49
CA PHE A 222 1.30 24.32 0.63
C PHE A 222 1.83 25.06 -0.59
N VAL A 223 1.91 24.37 -1.73
CA VAL A 223 2.48 24.92 -2.97
C VAL A 223 1.59 24.61 -4.17
N GLY A 224 1.75 25.38 -5.26
CA GLY A 224 0.98 25.18 -6.49
C GLY A 224 -0.52 25.29 -6.23
N LYS A 225 -1.28 24.26 -6.65
CA LYS A 225 -2.76 24.24 -6.57
C LYS A 225 -3.33 24.25 -5.14
N ILE A 226 -2.50 24.00 -4.12
CA ILE A 226 -2.92 24.03 -2.71
C ILE A 226 -2.31 25.18 -1.92
N ALA A 227 -1.67 26.16 -2.58
CA ALA A 227 -0.98 27.26 -1.90
C ALA A 227 -1.91 28.10 -1.01
N ASN A 228 -3.19 28.25 -1.39
CA ASN A 228 -4.20 28.97 -0.60
C ASN A 228 -4.42 28.34 0.78
N LEU A 229 -4.19 27.04 0.96
CA LEU A 229 -4.33 26.36 2.25
C LEU A 229 -3.20 26.72 3.24
N GLY A 230 -2.19 27.49 2.81
CA GLY A 230 -1.25 28.14 3.73
C GLY A 230 -1.88 29.31 4.49
N ASN A 231 -3.00 29.86 4.03
CA ASN A 231 -3.79 30.83 4.77
C ASN A 231 -4.62 30.13 5.85
N ARG A 232 -4.60 30.68 7.07
CA ARG A 232 -5.27 30.08 8.24
C ARG A 232 -6.77 29.92 8.07
N GLN A 233 -7.46 30.90 7.50
CA GLN A 233 -8.92 30.84 7.34
C GLN A 233 -9.32 29.77 6.32
N GLU A 234 -8.60 29.69 5.20
CA GLU A 234 -8.81 28.67 4.17
C GLU A 234 -8.49 27.26 4.70
N PHE A 235 -7.43 27.12 5.48
CA PHE A 235 -7.08 25.86 6.14
C PHE A 235 -8.15 25.41 7.14
N GLU A 236 -8.64 26.31 8.00
CA GLU A 236 -9.67 26.00 8.99
C GLU A 236 -10.99 25.60 8.31
N LYS A 237 -11.37 26.31 7.24
CA LYS A 237 -12.53 25.96 6.39
C LYS A 237 -12.36 24.58 5.74
N PHE A 238 -11.18 24.29 5.20
CA PHE A 238 -10.85 23.00 4.62
C PHE A 238 -10.98 21.86 5.64
N CYS A 239 -10.39 22.01 6.84
CA CYS A 239 -10.55 21.05 7.92
C CYS A 239 -12.01 20.91 8.39
N GLY A 240 -12.78 22.00 8.44
CA GLY A 240 -14.20 21.98 8.77
C GLY A 240 -15.02 21.16 7.76
N ASN A 241 -14.74 21.29 6.48
CA ASN A 241 -15.37 20.50 5.43
C ASN A 241 -15.00 19.02 5.54
N LEU A 242 -13.73 18.70 5.82
CA LEU A 242 -13.28 17.33 6.04
C LEU A 242 -13.95 16.66 7.25
N LEU A 243 -14.23 17.43 8.32
CA LEU A 243 -14.88 16.93 9.53
C LEU A 243 -16.35 16.54 9.28
N LYS A 244 -17.06 17.36 8.49
CA LYS A 244 -18.46 17.11 8.08
C LYS A 244 -18.58 15.93 7.13
N LYS A 245 -17.54 15.67 6.32
CA LYS A 245 -17.53 14.58 5.34
C LYS A 245 -17.53 13.20 6.02
N LYS A 246 -18.23 12.25 5.39
CA LYS A 246 -18.15 10.84 5.76
C LYS A 246 -16.87 10.23 5.18
N TRP A 247 -16.01 9.70 6.05
CA TRP A 247 -14.77 9.05 5.63
C TRP A 247 -15.04 7.57 5.34
N ILE A 248 -14.46 7.07 4.26
CA ILE A 248 -14.65 5.69 3.84
C ILE A 248 -13.64 4.83 4.59
N THR A 249 -14.15 4.02 5.51
CA THR A 249 -13.40 2.94 6.14
C THR A 249 -14.13 1.63 5.91
N TYR A 250 -13.37 0.54 5.91
CA TYR A 250 -13.91 -0.80 5.83
C TYR A 250 -13.38 -1.63 6.97
N ILE A 251 -14.25 -2.45 7.57
CA ILE A 251 -13.84 -3.50 8.51
C ILE A 251 -14.60 -4.74 8.09
N LYS A 252 -13.85 -5.77 7.71
CA LYS A 252 -14.42 -7.05 7.28
C LYS A 252 -13.64 -8.19 7.90
N LYS A 253 -14.29 -9.34 8.02
CA LYS A 253 -13.57 -10.59 8.25
C LYS A 253 -12.69 -10.82 7.01
N PRO A 254 -11.40 -11.14 7.17
CA PRO A 254 -10.54 -11.48 6.06
C PRO A 254 -11.02 -12.77 5.41
N PHE A 255 -10.61 -12.97 4.17
CA PHE A 255 -10.88 -14.19 3.42
C PHE A 255 -10.01 -15.32 3.99
N GLY A 256 -10.62 -16.42 4.41
CA GLY A 256 -9.89 -17.60 4.92
C GLY A 256 -9.42 -17.51 6.38
N GLY A 257 -8.41 -18.31 6.69
CA GLY A 257 -7.71 -18.35 7.98
C GLY A 257 -6.54 -17.34 8.06
N PRO A 258 -5.81 -17.33 9.18
CA PRO A 258 -4.72 -16.38 9.47
C PRO A 258 -3.65 -16.28 8.37
N GLU A 259 -3.27 -17.42 7.78
CA GLU A 259 -2.24 -17.52 6.75
C GLU A 259 -2.67 -16.83 5.46
N GLN A 260 -3.94 -17.00 5.05
CA GLN A 260 -4.48 -16.32 3.87
C GLN A 260 -4.52 -14.80 4.05
N VAL A 261 -4.65 -14.31 5.29
CA VAL A 261 -4.59 -12.88 5.59
C VAL A 261 -3.18 -12.33 5.34
N ILE A 262 -2.16 -13.06 5.77
CA ILE A 262 -0.76 -12.67 5.54
C ILE A 262 -0.39 -12.78 4.07
N GLU A 263 -0.80 -13.83 3.38
CA GLU A 263 -0.62 -13.94 1.93
C GLU A 263 -1.27 -12.78 1.17
N TYR A 264 -2.47 -12.39 1.58
CA TYR A 264 -3.13 -11.19 1.07
C TYR A 264 -2.27 -9.95 1.31
N LEU A 265 -1.74 -9.74 2.52
CA LEU A 265 -0.82 -8.63 2.83
C LEU A 265 0.51 -8.67 2.07
N GLY A 266 1.08 -9.85 1.77
CA GLY A 266 2.30 -9.95 0.97
C GLY A 266 2.13 -9.39 -0.43
N ARG A 267 0.91 -9.47 -0.98
CA ARG A 267 0.57 -8.84 -2.27
C ARG A 267 0.48 -7.32 -2.21
N TYR A 268 0.75 -6.72 -1.07
CA TYR A 268 0.54 -5.30 -0.82
C TYR A 268 1.83 -4.64 -0.36
N THR A 269 2.60 -5.31 0.49
CA THR A 269 3.92 -4.85 0.94
C THR A 269 4.97 -4.80 -0.17
N HIS A 270 4.89 -5.70 -1.15
CA HIS A 270 5.92 -5.88 -2.18
C HIS A 270 5.36 -5.77 -3.60
N ARG A 271 4.10 -5.34 -3.72
CA ARG A 271 3.48 -5.09 -5.02
C ARG A 271 3.85 -3.72 -5.53
N VAL A 272 4.25 -3.69 -6.79
CA VAL A 272 4.49 -2.46 -7.53
C VAL A 272 3.18 -1.98 -8.18
N ALA A 273 3.07 -0.69 -8.45
CA ALA A 273 1.85 -0.10 -9.01
C ALA A 273 1.43 -0.78 -10.33
N ILE A 274 2.41 -1.06 -11.20
CA ILE A 274 2.21 -1.72 -12.49
C ILE A 274 3.08 -2.98 -12.52
N SER A 275 2.44 -4.16 -12.49
CA SER A 275 3.12 -5.43 -12.71
C SER A 275 3.15 -5.78 -14.20
N ASN A 276 4.15 -6.56 -14.63
CA ASN A 276 4.29 -6.99 -16.03
C ASN A 276 3.05 -7.78 -16.50
N GLU A 277 2.36 -8.48 -15.59
CA GLU A 277 1.17 -9.25 -15.90
C GLU A 277 -0.02 -8.38 -16.28
N ARG A 278 -0.05 -7.12 -15.85
CA ARG A 278 -1.13 -6.21 -16.21
C ARG A 278 -0.97 -5.67 -17.63
N ILE A 279 0.20 -5.75 -18.26
CA ILE A 279 0.45 -5.16 -19.59
C ILE A 279 -0.11 -6.08 -20.67
N ILE A 280 -1.09 -5.57 -21.43
CA ILE A 280 -1.75 -6.32 -22.51
C ILE A 280 -1.12 -5.99 -23.88
N LYS A 281 -0.90 -4.70 -24.17
CA LYS A 281 -0.33 -4.22 -25.44
C LYS A 281 0.17 -2.77 -25.33
N THR A 282 1.07 -2.39 -26.23
CA THR A 282 1.50 -1.01 -26.47
C THR A 282 1.07 -0.58 -27.87
N ARG A 283 0.69 0.70 -28.06
CA ARG A 283 0.36 1.26 -29.39
C ARG A 283 1.25 2.47 -29.70
N LYS A 284 1.96 2.42 -30.84
CA LYS A 284 2.96 3.40 -31.26
C LYS A 284 2.44 4.82 -31.49
N ARG A 285 1.18 5.00 -31.92
CA ARG A 285 0.69 6.31 -32.38
C ARG A 285 0.44 7.35 -31.28
N GLN A 286 0.31 6.95 -30.01
CA GLN A 286 0.03 7.88 -28.89
C GLN A 286 0.60 7.38 -27.53
N SER A 287 1.57 6.46 -27.53
CA SER A 287 2.22 5.93 -26.31
C SER A 287 1.25 5.41 -25.23
N TYR A 288 0.18 4.72 -25.63
CA TYR A 288 -0.76 4.10 -24.68
C TYR A 288 -0.35 2.68 -24.28
N ILE A 289 -0.54 2.37 -23.00
CA ILE A 289 -0.44 1.03 -22.42
C ILE A 289 -1.83 0.58 -22.02
N SER A 290 -2.28 -0.57 -22.51
CA SER A 290 -3.52 -1.19 -22.02
C SER A 290 -3.22 -2.07 -20.81
N LEU A 291 -3.86 -1.79 -19.67
CA LEU A 291 -3.69 -2.55 -18.43
C LEU A 291 -4.94 -3.37 -18.08
N GLN A 292 -4.75 -4.63 -17.70
CA GLN A 292 -5.81 -5.46 -17.15
C GLN A 292 -6.24 -4.97 -15.75
N GLY A 293 -7.54 -5.02 -15.46
CA GLY A 293 -8.11 -4.73 -14.14
C GLY A 293 -8.31 -3.24 -13.80
N LEU A 294 -8.20 -2.33 -14.77
CA LEU A 294 -8.66 -0.95 -14.62
C LEU A 294 -10.20 -0.91 -14.74
N SER A 295 -10.92 -1.28 -13.67
CA SER A 295 -12.38 -1.10 -13.67
C SER A 295 -12.74 0.38 -13.44
N ARG A 296 -13.63 0.94 -14.27
CA ARG A 296 -14.30 2.22 -13.98
C ARG A 296 -15.37 1.96 -12.91
N ARG A 297 -15.00 1.93 -11.64
CA ARG A 297 -15.99 2.03 -10.56
C ARG A 297 -15.63 3.27 -9.75
N GLN A 298 -16.38 4.34 -10.03
CA GLN A 298 -16.52 5.51 -9.17
C GLN A 298 -17.34 5.14 -7.94
#